data_AF-A0A351ITX1-F1
#
_entry.id   AF-A0A351ITX1-F1
#
_cell.length_a   1.000
_cell.length_b   1.000
_cell.length_c   1.000
_cell.angle_alpha   90.00
_cell.angle_beta   90.00
_cell.angle_gamma   90.00
#
_symmetry.space_group_name_H-M   'P 1'
#
loop_
_entity.id
_entity.type
_entity.pdbx_description
1 polymer ?
#
loop_
_entity_poly.entity_id
_entity_poly.type
_entity_poly.pdbx_seq_one_letter_code
_entity_poly.pdbx_strand_id
1 'polypeptide(L)'
;MRCEIVAVGTELLLGQIVDTNSSWIGEHLALAGIDCLRHTAVGDNRERMRVAFTEALDRSDAVIVTGGLGPTQDDITREVLAEVLGVEMVRDDDLVVRIQAVFGGRGRPMPASNLRQADVPVGARTIAEMPGTAPGLVCPVGGGGDDSPKVMYAVPGVPWEMKQMLEGTILPDLKRRAGISSVIRSRTLRTWGRSESGLAEDLAAEIERLDAEGGPTIAFLASGMEGLKVRITAKAPSDAEVDDLLAEEEARVRAIVGPIVFGVDDQTMESVVLDLLVEQGLRMATAESMTGGMIGSRLTDMPGSSRAFVGSVVAYDGDVKRSLLGVPDGPVVCEAAVTAMAANVCRVLGADVSV
;
A
#
# COMPACT_ATOMS: atom_id res chain seq x y z
N MET A 1 -17.64 7.22 -14.22
CA MET A 1 -16.45 7.55 -15.04
C MET A 1 -15.63 6.28 -15.16
N ARG A 2 -15.10 5.97 -16.35
CA ARG A 2 -14.29 4.77 -16.59
C ARG A 2 -12.80 5.12 -16.63
N CYS A 3 -11.99 4.40 -15.87
CA CYS A 3 -10.54 4.52 -15.87
C CYS A 3 -9.89 3.17 -16.23
N GLU A 4 -9.01 3.12 -17.22
CA GLU A 4 -8.18 1.94 -17.50
C GLU A 4 -6.76 2.12 -16.92
N ILE A 5 -6.10 1.00 -16.63
CA ILE A 5 -4.71 0.96 -16.15
C ILE A 5 -3.84 0.30 -17.21
N VAL A 6 -2.71 0.92 -17.54
CA VAL A 6 -1.68 0.34 -18.40
C VAL A 6 -0.35 0.28 -17.64
N ALA A 7 0.10 -0.93 -17.31
CA ALA A 7 1.40 -1.16 -16.70
C ALA A 7 2.46 -1.40 -17.79
N VAL A 8 3.51 -0.58 -17.79
CA VAL A 8 4.61 -0.63 -18.75
C VAL A 8 5.82 -1.27 -18.07
N GLY A 9 6.31 -2.36 -18.64
CA GLY A 9 7.51 -3.06 -18.19
C GLY A 9 7.62 -4.45 -18.80
N THR A 10 8.74 -4.73 -19.46
CA THR A 10 9.01 -6.03 -20.08
C THR A 10 9.13 -7.13 -19.02
N GLU A 11 9.68 -6.79 -17.86
CA GLU A 11 9.81 -7.66 -16.68
C GLU A 11 8.46 -8.14 -16.14
N LEU A 12 7.37 -7.37 -16.32
CA LEU A 12 6.00 -7.77 -15.97
C LEU A 12 5.54 -8.90 -16.89
N LEU A 13 5.78 -8.77 -18.19
CA LEU A 13 5.41 -9.79 -19.18
C LEU A 13 6.26 -11.06 -19.07
N LEU A 14 7.51 -10.92 -18.64
CA LEU A 14 8.40 -12.04 -18.36
C LEU A 14 8.10 -12.72 -17.01
N GLY A 15 7.20 -12.16 -16.19
CA GLY A 15 6.88 -12.68 -14.87
C GLY A 15 8.03 -12.60 -13.86
N GLN A 16 8.99 -11.69 -14.09
CA GLN A 16 10.12 -11.48 -13.17
C GLN A 16 9.67 -10.72 -11.92
N ILE A 17 8.65 -9.88 -12.06
CA ILE A 17 7.97 -9.21 -10.97
C ILE A 17 6.45 -9.35 -11.15
N VAL A 18 5.72 -9.32 -10.03
CA VAL A 18 4.25 -9.30 -10.02
C VAL A 18 3.79 -7.86 -10.18
N ASP A 19 2.76 -7.63 -10.99
CA ASP A 19 2.13 -6.31 -11.14
C ASP A 19 1.29 -5.94 -9.89
N THR A 20 1.98 -5.54 -8.82
CA THR A 20 1.33 -5.05 -7.61
C THR A 20 0.78 -3.64 -7.77
N ASN A 21 1.28 -2.87 -8.74
CA ASN A 21 0.87 -1.48 -8.95
C ASN A 21 -0.56 -1.42 -9.49
N SER A 22 -0.87 -2.17 -10.55
CA SER A 22 -2.24 -2.19 -11.09
C SER A 22 -3.24 -2.73 -10.07
N SER A 23 -2.85 -3.72 -9.27
CA SER A 23 -3.70 -4.22 -8.17
C SER A 23 -4.01 -3.12 -7.15
N TRP A 24 -3.00 -2.37 -6.73
CA TRP A 24 -3.17 -1.32 -5.73
C TRP A 24 -3.95 -0.12 -6.28
N ILE A 25 -3.65 0.32 -7.50
CA ILE A 25 -4.40 1.40 -8.18
C ILE A 25 -5.87 1.00 -8.36
N GLY A 26 -6.15 -0.23 -8.80
CA GLY A 26 -7.51 -0.73 -8.98
C GLY A 26 -8.33 -0.71 -7.68
N GLU A 27 -7.72 -1.11 -6.56
CA GLU A 27 -8.35 -0.98 -5.24
C GLU A 27 -8.71 0.48 -4.91
N HIS A 28 -7.79 1.42 -5.16
CA HIS A 28 -8.00 2.84 -4.84
C HIS A 28 -9.00 3.52 -5.77
N LEU A 29 -9.07 3.11 -7.04
CA LEU A 29 -10.12 3.55 -7.96
C LEU A 29 -11.51 3.08 -7.48
N ALA A 30 -11.63 1.82 -7.05
CA ALA A 30 -12.87 1.29 -6.50
C ALA A 30 -13.31 2.04 -5.23
N LEU A 31 -12.37 2.29 -4.30
CA LEU A 31 -12.60 3.11 -3.11
C LEU A 31 -12.96 4.56 -3.47
N ALA A 32 -12.53 5.07 -4.62
CA ALA A 32 -12.90 6.39 -5.10
C ALA A 32 -14.23 6.43 -5.89
N GLY A 33 -14.88 5.28 -6.08
CA GLY A 33 -16.11 5.17 -6.88
C GLY A 33 -15.88 5.32 -8.39
N ILE A 34 -14.67 5.00 -8.86
CA ILE A 34 -14.27 5.09 -10.27
C ILE A 34 -14.21 3.67 -10.84
N ASP A 35 -14.89 3.45 -11.96
CA ASP A 35 -14.98 2.13 -12.57
C ASP A 35 -13.67 1.78 -13.29
N CYS A 36 -12.97 0.75 -12.81
CA CYS A 36 -11.85 0.15 -13.51
C CYS A 36 -12.25 -1.21 -14.09
N LEU A 37 -12.39 -1.27 -15.42
CA LEU A 37 -12.93 -2.46 -16.11
C LEU A 37 -11.84 -3.30 -16.78
N ARG A 38 -10.63 -2.78 -16.91
CA ARG A 38 -9.52 -3.47 -17.59
C ARG A 38 -8.17 -2.94 -17.12
N HIS A 39 -7.26 -3.88 -16.87
CA HIS A 39 -5.83 -3.64 -16.74
C HIS A 39 -5.12 -4.24 -17.96
N THR A 40 -4.06 -3.58 -18.44
CA THR A 40 -3.21 -4.09 -19.52
C THR A 40 -1.75 -3.97 -19.11
N ALA A 41 -1.00 -5.06 -19.21
CA ALA A 41 0.46 -5.02 -19.13
C ALA A 41 1.06 -4.98 -20.54
N VAL A 42 2.06 -4.15 -20.76
CA VAL A 42 2.74 -3.97 -22.05
C VAL A 42 4.25 -3.85 -21.85
N GLY A 43 5.04 -4.47 -22.73
CA GLY A 43 6.49 -4.34 -22.70
C GLY A 43 6.97 -3.02 -23.30
N ASP A 44 8.23 -2.68 -23.03
CA ASP A 44 8.90 -1.41 -23.41
C ASP A 44 9.21 -1.34 -24.91
N ASN A 45 8.17 -1.40 -25.72
CA ASN A 45 8.24 -1.27 -27.16
C ASN A 45 7.28 -0.19 -27.64
N ARG A 46 7.83 0.81 -28.32
CA ARG A 46 7.11 2.01 -28.78
C ARG A 46 5.75 1.71 -29.42
N GLU A 47 5.72 0.83 -30.42
CA GLU A 47 4.48 0.54 -31.16
C GLU A 47 3.45 -0.19 -30.30
N ARG A 48 3.90 -1.15 -29.46
CA ARG A 48 3.00 -1.88 -28.55
C ARG A 48 2.39 -0.94 -27.51
N MET A 49 3.20 -0.05 -26.93
CA MET A 49 2.75 0.95 -25.98
C MET A 49 1.76 1.92 -26.64
N ARG A 50 2.07 2.42 -27.85
CA ARG A 50 1.20 3.31 -28.61
C ARG A 50 -0.18 2.68 -28.86
N VAL A 51 -0.22 1.43 -29.29
CA VAL A 51 -1.47 0.66 -29.48
C VAL A 51 -2.21 0.51 -28.16
N ALA A 52 -1.55 0.05 -27.10
CA ALA A 52 -2.17 -0.14 -25.79
C ALA A 52 -2.76 1.14 -25.22
N PHE A 53 -2.04 2.27 -25.32
CA PHE A 53 -2.49 3.57 -24.85
C PHE A 53 -3.69 4.08 -25.64
N THR A 54 -3.64 3.97 -26.97
CA THR A 54 -4.75 4.39 -27.86
C THR A 54 -6.01 3.56 -27.57
N GLU A 55 -5.86 2.24 -27.49
CA GLU A 55 -6.98 1.34 -27.20
C GLU A 55 -7.61 1.58 -25.82
N ALA A 56 -6.78 1.84 -24.80
CA ALA A 56 -7.27 2.18 -23.47
C ALA A 56 -8.05 3.50 -23.51
N LEU A 57 -7.52 4.53 -24.20
CA LEU A 57 -8.19 5.81 -24.38
C LEU A 57 -9.51 5.68 -25.13
N ASP A 58 -9.61 4.82 -26.14
CA ASP A 58 -10.86 4.64 -26.90
C ASP A 58 -12.01 4.14 -26.02
N ARG A 59 -11.71 3.33 -25.00
CA ARG A 59 -12.70 2.65 -24.16
C ARG A 59 -12.98 3.35 -22.82
N SER A 60 -12.16 4.31 -22.44
CA SER A 60 -12.20 4.96 -21.13
C SER A 60 -12.19 6.49 -21.20
N ASP A 61 -12.56 7.10 -20.08
CA ASP A 61 -12.52 8.55 -19.88
C ASP A 61 -11.14 8.97 -19.34
N ALA A 62 -10.45 8.06 -18.64
CA ALA A 62 -9.11 8.26 -18.12
C ALA A 62 -8.23 7.02 -18.27
N VAL A 63 -6.92 7.23 -18.45
CA VAL A 63 -5.93 6.14 -18.47
C VAL A 63 -4.81 6.45 -17.49
N ILE A 64 -4.51 5.53 -16.58
CA ILE A 64 -3.32 5.63 -15.71
C ILE A 64 -2.25 4.70 -16.25
N VAL A 65 -1.12 5.27 -16.64
CA VAL A 65 0.07 4.55 -17.08
C VAL A 65 1.08 4.50 -15.94
N THR A 66 1.53 3.30 -15.56
CA THR A 66 2.58 3.10 -14.54
C THR A 66 3.80 2.45 -15.16
N GLY A 67 4.99 3.05 -14.99
CA GLY A 67 6.25 2.52 -15.53
C GLY A 67 6.81 3.30 -16.73
N GLY A 68 8.08 3.04 -17.06
CA GLY A 68 8.77 3.64 -18.21
C GLY A 68 9.04 5.15 -18.13
N LEU A 69 9.10 5.73 -16.91
CA LEU A 69 9.42 7.16 -16.67
C LEU A 69 10.84 7.40 -16.13
N GLY A 70 11.66 6.37 -16.02
CA GLY A 70 13.04 6.51 -15.61
C GLY A 70 13.90 7.27 -16.64
N PRO A 71 15.21 7.37 -16.39
CA PRO A 71 16.17 8.04 -17.27
C PRO A 71 16.79 7.10 -18.33
N THR A 72 16.45 5.81 -18.35
CA THR A 72 17.12 4.83 -19.21
C THR A 72 16.64 4.90 -20.67
N GLN A 73 17.19 4.04 -21.53
CA GLN A 73 16.79 4.00 -22.94
C GLN A 73 15.44 3.32 -23.17
N ASP A 74 15.06 2.42 -22.27
CA ASP A 74 13.81 1.67 -22.33
C ASP A 74 12.65 2.47 -21.72
N ASP A 75 12.94 3.53 -20.94
CA ASP A 75 11.97 4.45 -20.36
C ASP A 75 11.41 5.45 -21.39
N ILE A 76 10.50 4.97 -22.24
CA ILE A 76 9.94 5.73 -23.37
C ILE A 76 8.47 6.15 -23.19
N THR A 77 7.90 6.01 -21.98
CA THR A 77 6.47 6.28 -21.74
C THR A 77 6.08 7.73 -22.09
N ARG A 78 6.94 8.71 -21.78
CA ARG A 78 6.67 10.14 -22.07
C ARG A 78 6.59 10.40 -23.57
N GLU A 79 7.54 9.83 -24.31
CA GLU A 79 7.64 9.97 -25.76
C GLU A 79 6.46 9.31 -26.47
N VAL A 80 6.02 8.14 -25.99
CA VAL A 80 4.84 7.46 -26.54
C VAL A 80 3.57 8.23 -26.20
N LEU A 81 3.46 8.81 -25.00
CA LEU A 81 2.33 9.69 -24.64
C LEU A 81 2.25 10.90 -25.57
N ALA A 82 3.36 11.58 -25.83
CA ALA A 82 3.38 12.71 -26.75
C ALA A 82 2.94 12.31 -28.17
N GLU A 83 3.37 11.14 -28.64
CA GLU A 83 2.95 10.58 -29.93
C GLU A 83 1.44 10.29 -29.98
N VAL A 84 0.88 9.67 -28.93
CA VAL A 84 -0.56 9.38 -28.82
C VAL A 84 -1.39 10.67 -28.76
N LEU A 85 -0.88 11.70 -28.09
CA LEU A 85 -1.52 13.01 -27.99
C LEU A 85 -1.35 13.87 -29.25
N GLY A 86 -0.43 13.49 -30.15
CA GLY A 86 -0.11 14.26 -31.35
C GLY A 86 0.60 15.59 -31.04
N VAL A 87 1.41 15.64 -29.98
CA VAL A 87 2.12 16.85 -29.52
C VAL A 87 3.62 16.64 -29.49
N GLU A 88 4.37 17.74 -29.51
CA GLU A 88 5.82 17.72 -29.32
C GLU A 88 6.19 17.59 -27.83
N MET A 89 7.45 17.23 -27.57
CA MET A 89 8.06 17.27 -26.24
C MET A 89 8.80 18.59 -26.06
N VAL A 90 8.67 19.21 -24.88
CA VAL A 90 9.39 20.42 -24.50
C VAL A 90 10.14 20.19 -23.20
N ARG A 91 11.34 20.75 -23.08
CA ARG A 91 12.08 20.70 -21.82
C ARG A 91 11.57 21.75 -20.85
N ASP A 92 11.32 21.33 -19.62
CA ASP A 92 11.01 22.20 -18.49
C ASP A 92 12.30 22.47 -17.69
N ASP A 93 12.84 23.68 -17.79
CA ASP A 93 14.07 24.08 -17.11
C ASP A 93 13.91 24.15 -15.58
N ASP A 94 12.71 24.47 -15.07
CA ASP A 94 12.44 24.47 -13.63
C ASP A 94 12.46 23.03 -13.10
N LEU A 95 11.94 22.09 -13.88
CA LEU A 95 12.02 20.68 -13.56
C LEU A 95 13.47 20.16 -13.62
N VAL A 96 14.30 20.63 -14.55
CA VAL A 96 15.74 20.33 -14.54
C VAL A 96 16.37 20.74 -13.20
N VAL A 97 16.08 21.95 -12.71
CA VAL A 97 16.59 22.44 -11.42
C VAL A 97 16.11 21.57 -10.26
N ARG A 98 14.83 21.15 -10.26
CA ARG A 98 14.28 20.24 -9.24
C ARG A 98 14.99 18.89 -9.24
N ILE A 99 15.18 18.28 -10.42
CA ILE A 99 15.88 16.99 -10.54
C ILE A 99 17.33 17.14 -10.04
N GLN A 100 18.03 18.21 -10.45
CA GLN A 100 19.39 18.50 -9.99
C GLN A 100 19.47 18.62 -8.46
N ALA A 101 18.50 19.26 -7.81
CA ALA A 101 18.45 19.39 -6.36
C ALA A 101 18.33 18.02 -5.66
N VAL A 102 17.56 17.07 -6.22
CA VAL A 102 17.45 15.70 -5.69
C VAL A 102 18.81 14.98 -5.70
N PHE A 103 19.61 15.15 -6.76
CA PHE A 103 20.98 14.61 -6.82
C PHE A 103 21.93 15.35 -5.87
N GLY A 104 21.84 16.69 -5.82
CA GLY A 104 22.66 17.54 -4.97
C GLY A 104 22.47 17.27 -3.47
N GLY A 105 21.24 17.02 -3.02
CA GLY A 105 20.94 16.61 -1.65
C GLY A 105 21.58 15.27 -1.23
N ARG A 106 22.03 14.47 -2.21
CA ARG A 106 22.76 13.20 -2.00
C ARG A 106 24.27 13.35 -2.24
N GLY A 107 24.77 14.57 -2.45
CA GLY A 107 26.17 14.85 -2.74
C GLY A 107 26.65 14.30 -4.08
N ARG A 108 25.73 14.09 -5.04
CA ARG A 108 26.04 13.52 -6.35
C ARG A 108 25.72 14.52 -7.47
N PRO A 109 26.51 14.58 -8.54
CA PRO A 109 26.11 15.31 -9.75
C PRO A 109 25.00 14.55 -10.48
N MET A 110 24.10 15.29 -11.13
CA MET A 110 23.04 14.71 -11.97
C MET A 110 23.64 14.15 -13.28
N PRO A 111 23.43 12.86 -13.61
CA PRO A 111 23.82 12.32 -14.92
C PRO A 111 23.04 12.99 -16.06
N ALA A 112 23.68 13.12 -17.23
CA ALA A 112 23.03 13.73 -18.41
C ALA A 112 21.78 12.97 -18.87
N SER A 113 21.71 11.66 -18.66
CA SER A 113 20.53 10.83 -18.94
C SER A 113 19.31 11.22 -18.12
N ASN A 114 19.45 11.95 -17.01
CA ASN A 114 18.30 12.41 -16.23
C ASN A 114 17.66 13.68 -16.82
N LEU A 115 18.34 14.40 -17.71
CA LEU A 115 17.77 15.60 -18.37
C LEU A 115 16.49 15.30 -19.14
N ARG A 116 16.40 14.13 -19.77
CA ARG A 116 15.21 13.67 -20.49
C ARG A 116 14.00 13.44 -19.59
N GLN A 117 14.18 13.30 -18.27
CA GLN A 117 13.05 13.28 -17.34
C GLN A 117 12.39 14.66 -17.20
N ALA A 118 13.06 15.73 -17.64
CA ALA A 118 12.51 17.07 -17.74
C ALA A 118 11.84 17.38 -19.09
N ASP A 119 11.85 16.43 -20.03
CA ASP A 119 11.11 16.58 -21.27
C ASP A 119 9.67 16.14 -21.04
N VAL A 120 8.71 17.03 -21.29
CA VAL A 120 7.28 16.81 -21.05
C VAL A 120 6.47 17.07 -22.32
N PRO A 121 5.37 16.33 -22.57
CA PRO A 121 4.50 16.60 -23.70
C PRO A 121 3.90 18.02 -23.61
N VAL A 122 3.85 18.76 -24.71
CA VAL A 122 3.21 20.08 -24.75
C VAL A 122 1.74 19.97 -24.34
N GLY A 123 1.32 20.79 -23.38
CA GLY A 123 -0.04 20.78 -22.82
C GLY A 123 -0.23 19.81 -21.63
N ALA A 124 0.77 18.97 -21.32
CA ALA A 124 0.81 18.24 -20.08
C ALA A 124 1.30 19.13 -18.92
N ARG A 125 0.95 18.75 -17.70
CA ARG A 125 1.53 19.32 -16.47
C ARG A 125 2.15 18.21 -15.62
N THR A 126 3.17 18.55 -14.85
CA THR A 126 3.76 17.61 -13.89
C THR A 126 2.85 17.43 -12.68
N ILE A 127 2.85 16.22 -12.11
CA ILE A 127 2.30 15.95 -10.79
C ILE A 127 3.14 16.68 -9.73
N ALA A 128 2.49 17.28 -8.73
CA ALA A 128 3.16 18.12 -7.74
C ALA A 128 4.11 17.29 -6.87
N GLU A 129 3.64 16.13 -6.42
CA GLU A 129 4.41 15.15 -5.69
C GLU A 129 5.55 14.61 -6.57
N MET A 130 6.79 14.80 -6.13
CA MET A 130 7.98 14.31 -6.82
C MET A 130 8.90 13.59 -5.84
N PRO A 131 8.50 12.40 -5.36
CA PRO A 131 9.28 11.60 -4.43
C PRO A 131 10.62 11.10 -4.97
N GLY A 132 10.65 10.80 -6.26
CA GLY A 132 11.83 10.39 -7.00
C GLY A 132 12.39 11.47 -7.91
N THR A 133 13.11 11.04 -8.94
CA THR A 133 13.63 11.95 -10.00
C THR A 133 12.70 12.02 -11.22
N ALA A 134 11.85 11.01 -11.40
CA ALA A 134 10.88 10.98 -12.48
C ALA A 134 9.63 11.78 -12.07
N PRO A 135 9.28 12.88 -12.76
CA PRO A 135 8.00 13.53 -12.53
C PRO A 135 6.86 12.63 -13.03
N GLY A 136 5.75 12.61 -12.29
CA GLY A 136 4.49 12.15 -12.85
C GLY A 136 3.91 13.19 -13.82
N LEU A 137 3.03 12.77 -14.72
CA LEU A 137 2.40 13.63 -15.72
C LEU A 137 0.87 13.54 -15.66
N VAL A 138 0.22 14.67 -15.90
CA VAL A 138 -1.20 14.79 -16.23
C VAL A 138 -1.30 15.34 -17.64
N CYS A 139 -1.88 14.54 -18.53
CA CYS A 139 -1.92 14.78 -19.98
C CYS A 139 -3.37 14.84 -20.48
N PRO A 140 -3.96 16.04 -20.58
CA PRO A 140 -5.28 16.21 -21.19
C PRO A 140 -5.33 15.75 -22.65
N VAL A 141 -6.44 15.10 -23.06
CA VAL A 141 -6.62 14.54 -24.41
C VAL A 141 -7.73 15.25 -25.18
N GLY A 142 -7.40 15.87 -26.32
CA GLY A 142 -8.39 16.49 -27.21
C GLY A 142 -8.58 18.01 -27.01
N GLY A 143 -7.67 18.68 -26.29
CA GLY A 143 -7.71 20.11 -26.03
C GLY A 143 -8.53 20.47 -24.77
N GLY A 144 -8.52 21.75 -24.38
CA GLY A 144 -9.27 22.24 -23.21
C GLY A 144 -8.53 22.18 -21.87
N GLY A 145 -7.25 21.80 -21.85
CA GLY A 145 -6.43 21.79 -20.64
C GLY A 145 -7.03 20.86 -19.57
N ASP A 146 -7.02 21.28 -18.30
CA ASP A 146 -7.53 20.46 -17.21
C ASP A 146 -9.02 20.10 -17.33
N ASP A 147 -9.81 20.81 -18.15
CA ASP A 147 -11.24 20.53 -18.37
C ASP A 147 -11.51 19.60 -19.57
N SER A 148 -10.46 19.05 -20.17
CA SER A 148 -10.57 18.05 -21.23
C SER A 148 -11.48 16.87 -20.82
N PRO A 149 -12.32 16.35 -21.73
CA PRO A 149 -13.21 15.22 -21.43
C PRO A 149 -12.45 13.93 -21.16
N LYS A 150 -11.21 13.82 -21.67
CA LYS A 150 -10.32 12.67 -21.47
C LYS A 150 -8.96 13.10 -20.93
N VAL A 151 -8.32 12.22 -20.18
CA VAL A 151 -7.02 12.47 -19.55
C VAL A 151 -6.18 11.20 -19.48
N MET A 152 -4.87 11.33 -19.73
CA MET A 152 -3.90 10.30 -19.40
C MET A 152 -3.03 10.76 -18.23
N TYR A 153 -2.70 9.84 -17.34
CA TYR A 153 -1.73 10.04 -16.28
C TYR A 153 -0.53 9.14 -16.52
N ALA A 154 0.65 9.62 -16.18
CA ALA A 154 1.86 8.81 -16.17
C ALA A 154 2.50 8.88 -14.78
N VAL A 155 2.78 7.73 -14.18
CA VAL A 155 3.43 7.63 -12.86
C VAL A 155 4.60 6.63 -12.91
N PRO A 156 5.63 6.78 -12.05
CA PRO A 156 6.75 5.86 -12.01
C PRO A 156 6.32 4.43 -11.70
N GLY A 157 7.11 3.44 -12.16
CA GLY A 157 6.88 2.03 -11.81
C GLY A 157 7.22 1.69 -10.36
N VAL A 158 7.95 2.56 -9.67
CA VAL A 158 8.35 2.36 -8.27
C VAL A 158 7.12 2.50 -7.36
N PRO A 159 6.72 1.46 -6.60
CA PRO A 159 5.40 1.42 -5.95
C PRO A 159 5.13 2.60 -5.01
N TRP A 160 6.08 2.97 -4.15
CA TRP A 160 5.86 4.05 -3.19
C TRP A 160 5.77 5.44 -3.85
N GLU A 161 6.52 5.66 -4.94
CA GLU A 161 6.43 6.91 -5.73
C GLU A 161 5.06 7.02 -6.41
N MET A 162 4.61 5.92 -7.03
CA MET A 162 3.30 5.82 -7.66
C MET A 162 2.17 6.10 -6.67
N LYS A 163 2.20 5.47 -5.48
CA LYS A 163 1.17 5.64 -4.44
C LYS A 163 0.98 7.10 -4.05
N GLN A 164 2.07 7.81 -3.77
CA GLN A 164 2.01 9.22 -3.38
C GLN A 164 1.43 10.12 -4.48
N MET A 165 1.82 9.89 -5.75
CA MET A 165 1.28 10.63 -6.88
C MET A 165 -0.20 10.32 -7.14
N LEU A 166 -0.60 9.06 -6.95
CA LEU A 166 -1.98 8.63 -7.12
C LEU A 166 -2.88 9.31 -6.07
N GLU A 167 -2.50 9.22 -4.79
CA GLU A 167 -3.26 9.78 -3.66
C GLU A 167 -3.30 11.31 -3.69
N GLY A 168 -2.15 11.95 -3.92
CA GLY A 168 -2.02 13.41 -3.85
C GLY A 168 -2.66 14.14 -5.02
N THR A 169 -2.54 13.59 -6.24
CA THR A 169 -2.98 14.30 -7.46
C THR A 169 -4.03 13.53 -8.26
N ILE A 170 -3.84 12.25 -8.57
CA ILE A 170 -4.67 11.55 -9.56
C ILE A 170 -6.09 11.28 -9.04
N LEU A 171 -6.23 10.73 -7.83
CA LEU A 171 -7.56 10.44 -7.27
C LEU A 171 -8.38 11.72 -7.04
N PRO A 172 -7.84 12.82 -6.48
CA PRO A 172 -8.57 14.08 -6.42
C PRO A 172 -9.01 14.60 -7.78
N ASP A 173 -8.14 14.51 -8.80
CA ASP A 173 -8.45 14.95 -10.16
C ASP A 173 -9.56 14.12 -10.80
N LEU A 174 -9.49 12.78 -10.68
CA LEU A 174 -10.52 11.88 -11.19
C LEU A 174 -11.86 12.06 -10.47
N LYS A 175 -11.89 12.21 -9.15
CA LYS A 175 -13.12 12.49 -8.39
C LYS A 175 -13.79 13.77 -8.86
N ARG A 176 -12.99 14.84 -9.05
CA ARG A 176 -13.47 16.12 -9.58
C ARG A 176 -14.09 15.93 -10.97
N ARG A 177 -13.39 15.26 -11.89
CA ARG A 177 -13.86 15.00 -13.26
C ARG A 177 -15.13 14.14 -13.31
N ALA A 178 -15.22 13.15 -12.42
CA ALA A 178 -16.37 12.27 -12.33
C ALA A 178 -17.60 12.93 -11.66
N GLY A 179 -17.46 14.14 -11.12
CA GLY A 179 -18.52 14.80 -10.34
C GLY A 179 -18.87 14.04 -9.06
N ILE A 180 -17.94 13.22 -8.55
CA ILE A 180 -18.16 12.43 -7.34
C ILE A 180 -18.05 13.36 -6.15
N SER A 181 -19.20 13.73 -5.59
CA SER A 181 -19.31 14.48 -4.33
C SER A 181 -19.45 13.57 -3.11
N SER A 182 -19.80 12.30 -3.30
CA SER A 182 -19.90 11.33 -2.21
C SER A 182 -18.51 10.87 -1.80
N VAL A 183 -18.27 10.86 -0.49
CA VAL A 183 -17.12 10.25 0.14
C VAL A 183 -17.39 8.74 0.28
N ILE A 184 -16.39 7.94 -0.03
CA ILE A 184 -16.36 6.51 0.27
C ILE A 184 -15.12 6.27 1.12
N ARG A 185 -15.27 5.57 2.24
CA ARG A 185 -14.16 5.12 3.07
C ARG A 185 -14.42 3.70 3.54
N SER A 186 -13.32 3.02 3.86
CA SER A 186 -13.38 1.72 4.50
C SER A 186 -12.73 1.77 5.87
N ARG A 187 -13.27 1.00 6.81
CA ARG A 187 -12.63 0.64 8.07
C ARG A 187 -12.31 -0.84 8.08
N THR A 188 -11.10 -1.19 8.47
CA THR A 188 -10.64 -2.58 8.49
C THR A 188 -10.44 -3.04 9.93
N LEU A 189 -11.28 -3.96 10.39
CA LEU A 189 -11.08 -4.64 11.67
C LEU A 189 -10.19 -5.86 11.46
N ARG A 190 -9.09 -5.92 12.19
CA ARG A 190 -8.13 -7.01 12.11
C ARG A 190 -8.41 -8.04 13.18
N THR A 191 -8.57 -9.28 12.76
CA THR A 191 -9.06 -10.36 13.61
C THR A 191 -8.11 -11.56 13.64
N TRP A 192 -8.04 -12.24 14.79
CA TRP A 192 -7.26 -13.46 14.95
C TRP A 192 -8.01 -14.50 15.79
N GLY A 193 -7.87 -15.79 15.43
CA GLY A 193 -8.42 -16.91 16.20
C GLY A 193 -9.74 -17.50 15.71
N ARG A 194 -10.25 -17.04 14.55
CA ARG A 194 -11.46 -17.59 13.91
C ARG A 194 -11.21 -17.86 12.42
N SER A 195 -11.93 -18.82 11.83
CA SER A 195 -11.89 -19.08 10.39
C SER A 195 -12.74 -18.07 9.62
N GLU A 196 -12.51 -17.95 8.31
CA GLU A 196 -13.28 -17.06 7.44
C GLU A 196 -14.75 -17.47 7.39
N SER A 197 -15.03 -18.77 7.26
CA SER A 197 -16.39 -19.31 7.32
C SER A 197 -17.07 -18.99 8.65
N GLY A 198 -16.35 -19.07 9.77
CA GLY A 198 -16.89 -18.77 11.09
C GLY A 198 -17.22 -17.29 11.26
N LEU A 199 -16.35 -16.39 10.77
CA LEU A 199 -16.62 -14.96 10.74
C LEU A 199 -17.82 -14.61 9.85
N ALA A 200 -17.93 -15.24 8.68
CA ALA A 200 -19.04 -15.05 7.76
C ALA A 200 -20.36 -15.53 8.39
N GLU A 201 -20.36 -16.67 9.09
CA GLU A 201 -21.51 -17.17 9.84
C GLU A 201 -21.91 -16.23 10.98
N ASP A 202 -20.94 -15.73 11.75
CA ASP A 202 -21.21 -14.82 12.87
C ASP A 202 -21.83 -13.50 12.39
N LEU A 203 -21.37 -12.98 11.24
CA LEU A 203 -21.79 -11.69 10.68
C LEU A 203 -22.92 -11.78 9.65
N ALA A 204 -23.43 -12.98 9.35
CA ALA A 204 -24.42 -13.19 8.29
C ALA A 204 -25.67 -12.31 8.46
N ALA A 205 -26.24 -12.26 9.67
CA ALA A 205 -27.42 -11.45 9.95
C ALA A 205 -27.17 -9.94 9.81
N GLU A 206 -25.94 -9.49 10.11
CA GLU A 206 -25.57 -8.08 9.97
C GLU A 206 -25.40 -7.69 8.51
N ILE A 207 -24.81 -8.58 7.70
CA ILE A 207 -24.68 -8.40 6.25
C ILE A 207 -26.07 -8.33 5.60
N GLU A 208 -26.98 -9.23 5.95
CA GLU A 208 -28.35 -9.22 5.43
C GLU A 208 -29.10 -7.91 5.77
N ARG A 209 -28.89 -7.38 6.98
CA ARG A 209 -29.46 -6.10 7.41
C ARG A 209 -28.93 -4.95 6.54
N LEU A 210 -27.62 -4.88 6.37
CA LEU A 210 -26.95 -3.84 5.59
C LEU A 210 -27.38 -3.86 4.12
N ASP A 211 -27.49 -5.04 3.52
CA ASP A 211 -27.96 -5.23 2.15
C ASP A 211 -29.41 -4.76 1.97
N ALA A 212 -30.28 -5.00 2.96
CA ALA A 212 -31.68 -4.57 2.91
C ALA A 212 -31.86 -3.05 3.07
N GLU A 213 -31.01 -2.41 3.87
CA GLU A 213 -31.05 -0.97 4.13
C GLU A 213 -30.28 -0.15 3.07
N GLY A 214 -29.44 -0.80 2.25
CA GLY A 214 -28.52 -0.12 1.35
C GLY A 214 -27.40 0.60 2.09
N GLY A 215 -27.00 0.06 3.25
CA GLY A 215 -25.99 0.63 4.14
C GLY A 215 -24.55 0.31 3.72
N PRO A 216 -23.59 0.44 4.66
CA PRO A 216 -22.22 0.00 4.44
C PRO A 216 -22.10 -1.47 4.01
N THR A 217 -21.05 -1.83 3.28
CA THR A 217 -20.80 -3.23 2.88
C THR A 217 -19.71 -3.86 3.73
N ILE A 218 -19.83 -5.16 4.02
CA ILE A 218 -18.83 -5.94 4.76
C ILE A 218 -18.17 -6.94 3.81
N ALA A 219 -16.84 -6.98 3.81
CA ALA A 219 -16.04 -7.96 3.06
C ALA A 219 -14.99 -8.62 3.96
N PHE A 220 -14.67 -9.87 3.66
CA PHE A 220 -13.62 -10.64 4.33
C PHE A 220 -12.37 -10.71 3.45
N LEU A 221 -11.20 -10.48 4.05
CA LEU A 221 -9.92 -10.58 3.35
C LEU A 221 -8.95 -11.43 4.17
N ALA A 222 -8.45 -12.50 3.57
CA ALA A 222 -7.40 -13.31 4.16
C ALA A 222 -6.04 -12.60 4.07
N SER A 223 -5.32 -12.51 5.20
CA SER A 223 -4.04 -11.82 5.29
C SER A 223 -2.90 -12.71 5.80
N GLY A 224 -3.06 -14.03 5.63
CA GLY A 224 -2.04 -15.03 6.01
C GLY A 224 -1.71 -14.99 7.50
N MET A 225 -0.46 -14.70 7.83
CA MET A 225 0.03 -14.62 9.22
C MET A 225 -0.55 -13.45 10.02
N GLU A 226 -1.21 -12.48 9.37
CA GLU A 226 -1.86 -11.35 10.06
C GLU A 226 -3.33 -11.63 10.40
N GLY A 227 -3.83 -12.83 10.08
CA GLY A 227 -5.21 -13.24 10.34
C GLY A 227 -6.17 -12.80 9.26
N LEU A 228 -7.42 -12.56 9.66
CA LEU A 228 -8.51 -12.17 8.78
C LEU A 228 -8.88 -10.72 9.01
N LYS A 229 -9.17 -10.01 7.92
CA LYS A 229 -9.61 -8.61 7.94
C LYS A 229 -11.10 -8.58 7.62
N VAL A 230 -11.87 -7.91 8.47
CA VAL A 230 -13.28 -7.56 8.22
C VAL A 230 -13.31 -6.10 7.78
N ARG A 231 -13.57 -5.87 6.49
CA ARG A 231 -13.57 -4.52 5.90
C ARG A 231 -15.00 -4.02 5.76
N ILE A 232 -15.32 -2.95 6.48
CA ILE A 232 -16.59 -2.22 6.41
C ILE A 232 -16.38 -1.06 5.44
N THR A 233 -17.22 -0.88 4.43
CA THR A 233 -17.11 0.22 3.45
C THR A 233 -18.40 1.03 3.42
N ALA A 234 -18.32 2.31 3.76
CA ALA A 234 -19.45 3.22 3.78
C ALA A 234 -19.34 4.28 2.68
N LYS A 235 -20.48 4.79 2.24
CA LYS A 235 -20.60 5.86 1.26
C LYS A 235 -21.59 6.91 1.76
N ALA A 236 -21.17 8.18 1.83
CA ALA A 236 -22.04 9.28 2.24
C ALA A 236 -21.66 10.61 1.57
N PRO A 237 -22.51 11.65 1.64
CA PRO A 237 -22.23 12.97 1.06
C PRO A 237 -21.05 13.73 1.67
N SER A 238 -20.63 13.39 2.90
CA SER A 238 -19.58 14.10 3.62
C SER A 238 -18.68 13.17 4.42
N ASP A 239 -17.46 13.62 4.74
CA ASP A 239 -16.52 12.87 5.57
C ASP A 239 -17.10 12.55 6.95
N ALA A 240 -17.81 13.51 7.57
CA ALA A 240 -18.42 13.33 8.88
C ALA A 240 -19.50 12.23 8.86
N GLU A 241 -20.38 12.24 7.86
CA GLU A 241 -21.43 11.22 7.72
C GLU A 241 -20.83 9.83 7.43
N VAL A 242 -19.77 9.75 6.63
CA VAL A 242 -19.07 8.47 6.39
C VAL A 242 -18.43 7.96 7.67
N ASP A 243 -17.77 8.83 8.44
CA ASP A 243 -17.10 8.45 9.68
C ASP A 243 -18.11 7.99 10.75
N ASP A 244 -19.28 8.64 10.83
CA ASP A 244 -20.38 8.24 11.72
C ASP A 244 -20.93 6.85 11.34
N LEU A 245 -21.21 6.61 10.04
CA LEU A 245 -21.65 5.30 9.54
C LEU A 245 -20.61 4.20 9.85
N LEU A 246 -19.32 4.47 9.62
CA LEU A 246 -18.25 3.51 9.91
C LEU A 246 -18.12 3.23 11.41
N ALA A 247 -18.25 4.25 12.26
CA ALA A 247 -18.16 4.09 13.70
C ALA A 247 -19.34 3.28 14.27
N GLU A 248 -20.55 3.56 13.79
CA GLU A 248 -21.75 2.82 14.16
C GLU A 248 -21.63 1.34 13.77
N GLU A 249 -21.25 1.06 12.53
CA GLU A 249 -21.11 -0.33 12.04
C GLU A 249 -19.92 -1.05 12.68
N GLU A 250 -18.80 -0.37 12.92
CA GLU A 250 -17.70 -0.96 13.68
C GLU A 250 -18.16 -1.42 15.07
N ALA A 251 -18.94 -0.60 15.78
CA ALA A 251 -19.42 -0.95 17.10
C ALA A 251 -20.32 -2.19 17.08
N ARG A 252 -21.20 -2.31 16.06
CA ARG A 252 -22.04 -3.50 15.86
C ARG A 252 -21.21 -4.73 15.57
N VAL A 253 -20.29 -4.64 14.60
CA VAL A 253 -19.42 -5.77 14.24
C VAL A 253 -18.61 -6.23 15.45
N ARG A 254 -18.02 -5.31 16.23
CA ARG A 254 -17.29 -5.64 17.46
C ARG A 254 -18.16 -6.32 18.51
N ALA A 255 -19.42 -5.92 18.66
CA ALA A 255 -20.34 -6.58 19.58
C ALA A 255 -20.63 -8.03 19.17
N ILE A 256 -20.61 -8.32 17.87
CA ILE A 256 -20.85 -9.67 17.30
C ILE A 256 -19.59 -10.53 17.43
N VAL A 257 -18.45 -10.06 16.91
CA VAL A 257 -17.23 -10.88 16.82
C VAL A 257 -16.41 -10.90 18.11
N GLY A 258 -16.63 -9.93 19.00
CA GLY A 258 -16.05 -9.89 20.33
C GLY A 258 -14.52 -9.66 20.35
N PRO A 259 -13.79 -10.35 21.24
CA PRO A 259 -12.40 -10.01 21.57
C PRO A 259 -11.37 -10.41 20.50
N ILE A 260 -11.81 -11.03 19.40
CA ILE A 260 -10.89 -11.46 18.34
C ILE A 260 -10.37 -10.29 17.51
N VAL A 261 -10.99 -9.10 17.60
CA VAL A 261 -10.52 -7.87 16.96
C VAL A 261 -9.34 -7.31 17.76
N PHE A 262 -8.13 -7.45 17.22
CA PHE A 262 -6.92 -6.95 17.87
C PHE A 262 -6.48 -5.56 17.41
N GLY A 263 -6.94 -5.11 16.24
CA GLY A 263 -6.52 -3.83 15.67
C GLY A 263 -7.48 -3.28 14.62
N VAL A 264 -7.24 -2.02 14.23
CA VAL A 264 -8.04 -1.26 13.27
C VAL A 264 -7.13 -0.64 12.21
N ASP A 265 -7.60 -0.66 10.97
CA ASP A 265 -6.96 -0.04 9.81
C ASP A 265 -5.50 -0.46 9.65
N ASP A 266 -4.56 0.46 9.84
CA ASP A 266 -3.13 0.23 9.66
C ASP A 266 -2.43 -0.38 10.89
N GLN A 267 -3.15 -0.56 12.01
CA GLN A 267 -2.58 -1.19 13.20
C GLN A 267 -2.12 -2.62 12.88
N THR A 268 -0.86 -2.92 13.18
CA THR A 268 -0.32 -4.28 13.14
C THR A 268 -0.34 -4.90 14.53
N MET A 269 -0.20 -6.23 14.63
CA MET A 269 -0.11 -6.91 15.93
C MET A 269 1.06 -6.37 16.76
N GLU A 270 2.17 -6.05 16.09
CA GLU A 270 3.35 -5.44 16.68
C GLU A 270 3.07 -4.05 17.22
N SER A 271 2.40 -3.19 16.43
CA SER A 271 2.03 -1.85 16.89
C SER A 271 1.15 -1.89 18.13
N VAL A 272 0.14 -2.77 18.13
CA VAL A 272 -0.81 -2.91 19.24
C VAL A 272 -0.09 -3.41 20.49
N VAL A 273 0.76 -4.43 20.37
CA VAL A 273 1.54 -4.95 21.51
C VAL A 273 2.47 -3.87 22.06
N LEU A 274 3.20 -3.15 21.20
CA LEU A 274 4.12 -2.10 21.64
C LEU A 274 3.40 -0.95 22.35
N ASP A 275 2.26 -0.50 21.82
CA ASP A 275 1.48 0.58 22.40
C ASP A 275 0.90 0.17 23.77
N LEU A 276 0.34 -1.04 23.89
CA LEU A 276 -0.15 -1.58 25.17
C LEU A 276 0.95 -1.67 26.23
N LEU A 277 2.18 -2.00 25.84
CA LEU A 277 3.32 -2.05 26.75
C LEU A 277 3.72 -0.65 27.22
N VAL A 278 3.77 0.32 26.30
CA VAL A 278 4.08 1.72 26.62
C VAL A 278 3.03 2.29 27.57
N GLU A 279 1.74 2.05 27.32
CA GLU A 279 0.64 2.50 28.19
C GLU A 279 0.75 1.95 29.62
N GLN A 280 1.25 0.72 29.76
CA GLN A 280 1.46 0.06 31.05
C GLN A 280 2.83 0.34 31.67
N GLY A 281 3.72 1.06 30.97
CA GLY A 281 5.10 1.28 31.40
C GLY A 281 5.94 0.01 31.46
N LEU A 282 5.57 -1.02 30.68
CA LEU A 282 6.24 -2.32 30.62
C LEU A 282 7.22 -2.38 29.44
N ARG A 283 8.24 -3.22 29.60
CA ARG A 283 9.22 -3.53 28.56
C ARG A 283 9.18 -5.01 28.23
N MET A 284 9.36 -5.36 26.97
CA MET A 284 9.33 -6.73 26.48
C MET A 284 10.66 -7.20 25.88
N ALA A 285 10.91 -8.50 25.99
CA ALA A 285 11.99 -9.20 25.30
C ALA A 285 11.45 -10.44 24.57
N THR A 286 12.23 -11.00 23.65
CA THR A 286 11.83 -12.23 22.93
C THR A 286 12.89 -13.33 23.07
N ALA A 287 12.47 -14.58 23.21
CA ALA A 287 13.33 -15.76 23.15
C ALA A 287 12.92 -16.65 21.98
N GLU A 288 13.75 -16.71 20.94
CA GLU A 288 13.40 -17.32 19.67
C GLU A 288 14.20 -18.59 19.40
N SER A 289 13.54 -19.60 18.86
CA SER A 289 14.19 -20.77 18.25
C SER A 289 13.79 -20.86 16.79
N MET A 290 12.70 -21.58 16.47
CA MET A 290 12.27 -21.83 15.08
C MET A 290 12.06 -20.56 14.26
N THR A 291 11.65 -19.45 14.88
CA THR A 291 11.43 -18.17 14.20
C THR A 291 12.73 -17.45 13.83
N GLY A 292 13.87 -17.83 14.40
CA GLY A 292 15.19 -17.37 13.97
C GLY A 292 15.43 -15.85 14.08
N GLY A 293 14.67 -15.13 14.90
CA GLY A 293 14.75 -13.67 14.99
C GLY A 293 13.59 -12.93 14.30
N MET A 294 12.68 -13.65 13.64
CA MET A 294 11.54 -13.06 12.93
C MET A 294 10.61 -12.26 13.84
N ILE A 295 10.39 -12.68 15.09
CA ILE A 295 9.54 -11.92 16.03
C ILE A 295 10.23 -10.60 16.38
N GLY A 296 11.51 -10.66 16.77
CA GLY A 296 12.31 -9.48 17.04
C GLY A 296 12.36 -8.52 15.85
N SER A 297 12.56 -9.04 14.63
CA SER A 297 12.57 -8.25 13.39
C SER A 297 11.26 -7.48 13.20
N ARG A 298 10.12 -8.17 13.28
CA ARG A 298 8.80 -7.55 13.09
C ARG A 298 8.53 -6.45 14.12
N LEU A 299 8.92 -6.67 15.38
CA LEU A 299 8.82 -5.64 16.42
C LEU A 299 9.71 -4.43 16.11
N THR A 300 10.95 -4.66 15.66
CA THR A 300 11.89 -3.57 15.34
C THR A 300 11.57 -2.81 14.06
N ASP A 301 10.81 -3.41 13.14
CA ASP A 301 10.32 -2.72 11.94
C ASP A 301 9.36 -1.58 12.28
N MET A 302 8.73 -1.61 13.47
CA MET A 302 7.88 -0.53 13.96
C MET A 302 8.74 0.66 14.45
N PRO A 303 8.55 1.87 13.88
CA PRO A 303 9.25 3.07 14.34
C PRO A 303 9.00 3.34 15.82
N GLY A 304 10.07 3.57 16.58
CA GLY A 304 9.97 3.85 18.02
C GLY A 304 9.81 2.61 18.91
N SER A 305 9.91 1.41 18.35
CA SER A 305 9.84 0.13 19.10
C SER A 305 10.75 0.05 20.32
N SER A 306 11.92 0.70 20.29
CA SER A 306 12.86 0.79 21.42
C SER A 306 12.28 1.36 22.74
N ARG A 307 11.10 2.02 22.69
CA ARG A 307 10.38 2.47 23.89
C ARG A 307 9.91 1.31 24.77
N ALA A 308 9.60 0.16 24.17
CA ALA A 308 9.10 -1.02 24.87
C ALA A 308 9.90 -2.30 24.58
N PHE A 309 10.45 -2.46 23.37
CA PHE A 309 11.24 -3.64 23.01
C PHE A 309 12.70 -3.51 23.44
N VAL A 310 13.15 -4.41 24.33
CA VAL A 310 14.51 -4.43 24.86
C VAL A 310 15.48 -5.17 23.94
N GLY A 311 15.04 -6.27 23.35
CA GLY A 311 15.86 -7.09 22.46
C GLY A 311 15.38 -8.54 22.37
N SER A 312 16.12 -9.34 21.59
CA SER A 312 15.83 -10.75 21.34
C SER A 312 17.04 -11.62 21.65
N VAL A 313 16.79 -12.82 22.18
CA VAL A 313 17.76 -13.92 22.23
C VAL A 313 17.31 -14.99 21.23
N VAL A 314 18.09 -15.17 20.16
CA VAL A 314 17.86 -16.25 19.19
C VAL A 314 18.65 -17.50 19.62
N ALA A 315 18.03 -18.35 20.44
CA ALA A 315 18.59 -19.59 20.95
C ALA A 315 18.25 -20.78 20.04
N TYR A 316 18.80 -20.81 18.82
CA TYR A 316 18.50 -21.86 17.84
C TYR A 316 19.04 -23.23 18.26
N ASP A 317 20.26 -23.26 18.81
CA ASP A 317 20.92 -24.48 19.28
C ASP A 317 20.48 -24.88 20.71
N GLY A 318 20.48 -26.19 20.98
CA GLY A 318 20.07 -26.73 22.28
C GLY A 318 20.98 -26.30 23.44
N ASP A 319 22.29 -26.17 23.21
CA ASP A 319 23.24 -25.74 24.23
C ASP A 319 23.09 -24.25 24.52
N VAL A 320 22.73 -23.43 23.53
CA VAL A 320 22.40 -22.01 23.74
C VAL A 320 21.15 -21.89 24.61
N LYS A 321 20.10 -22.69 24.33
CA LYS A 321 18.89 -22.73 25.16
C LYS A 321 19.20 -23.07 26.63
N ARG A 322 20.02 -24.09 26.87
CA ARG A 322 20.40 -24.52 28.23
C ARG A 322 21.28 -23.48 28.93
N SER A 323 22.35 -23.05 28.28
CA SER A 323 23.37 -22.19 28.91
C SER A 323 22.91 -20.75 29.12
N LEU A 324 22.18 -20.17 28.16
CA LEU A 324 21.77 -18.77 28.21
C LEU A 324 20.37 -18.59 28.83
N LEU A 325 19.44 -19.47 28.49
CA LEU A 325 18.02 -19.36 28.87
C LEU A 325 17.59 -20.41 29.91
N GLY A 326 18.52 -21.18 30.48
CA GLY A 326 18.23 -22.09 31.59
C GLY A 326 17.21 -23.17 31.26
N VAL A 327 17.10 -23.58 30.00
CA VAL A 327 16.24 -24.70 29.61
C VAL A 327 16.72 -25.98 30.31
N PRO A 328 15.83 -26.76 30.96
CA PRO A 328 16.22 -28.00 31.63
C PRO A 328 16.84 -29.05 30.70
N ASP A 329 17.58 -30.00 31.28
CA ASP A 329 18.04 -31.18 30.55
C ASP A 329 16.85 -32.00 30.02
N GLY A 330 16.99 -32.53 28.81
CA GLY A 330 15.94 -33.28 28.12
C GLY A 330 15.53 -32.67 26.77
N PRO A 331 14.31 -32.95 26.30
CA PRO A 331 13.81 -32.41 25.03
C PRO A 331 13.74 -30.88 25.04
N VAL A 332 14.32 -30.23 24.04
CA VAL A 332 14.33 -28.77 23.89
C VAL A 332 13.16 -28.22 23.04
N VAL A 333 12.27 -29.12 22.59
CA VAL A 333 11.04 -28.80 21.87
C VAL A 333 9.88 -29.36 22.70
N CYS A 334 9.54 -28.64 23.77
CA CYS A 334 8.46 -28.98 24.68
C CYS A 334 8.02 -27.74 25.47
N GLU A 335 6.88 -27.82 26.15
CA GLU A 335 6.33 -26.74 26.98
C GLU A 335 7.32 -26.26 28.06
N ALA A 336 8.05 -27.19 28.70
CA ALA A 336 9.04 -26.86 29.71
C ALA A 336 10.19 -26.01 29.15
N ALA A 337 10.64 -26.30 27.92
CA ALA A 337 11.67 -25.51 27.25
C ALA A 337 11.16 -24.11 26.89
N VAL A 338 9.94 -24.00 26.33
CA VAL A 338 9.33 -22.70 25.98
C VAL A 338 9.14 -21.83 27.22
N THR A 339 8.61 -22.41 28.31
CA THR A 339 8.39 -21.70 29.57
C THR A 339 9.71 -21.19 30.16
N ALA A 340 10.75 -22.03 30.16
CA ALA A 340 12.08 -21.62 30.63
C ALA A 340 12.68 -20.52 29.75
N MET A 341 12.54 -20.61 28.42
CA MET A 341 13.00 -19.60 27.48
C MET A 341 12.37 -18.24 27.73
N ALA A 342 11.04 -18.17 27.79
CA ALA A 342 10.30 -16.94 28.07
C ALA A 342 10.66 -16.37 29.44
N ALA A 343 10.54 -17.16 30.51
CA ALA A 343 10.80 -16.66 31.86
C ALA A 343 12.24 -16.14 32.03
N ASN A 344 13.24 -16.84 31.48
CA ASN A 344 14.64 -16.46 31.68
C ASN A 344 15.11 -15.34 30.76
N VAL A 345 14.47 -15.10 29.60
CA VAL A 345 14.89 -13.97 28.75
C VAL A 345 14.57 -12.63 29.39
N CYS A 346 13.47 -12.51 30.14
CA CYS A 346 13.18 -11.33 30.96
C CYS A 346 14.34 -11.02 31.91
N ARG A 347 14.84 -12.04 32.61
CA ARG A 347 15.98 -11.91 33.54
C ARG A 347 17.27 -11.52 32.81
N VAL A 348 17.55 -12.14 31.66
CA VAL A 348 18.78 -11.92 30.89
C VAL A 348 18.84 -10.51 30.30
N LEU A 349 17.71 -10.01 29.78
CA LEU A 349 17.65 -8.72 29.10
C LEU A 349 17.12 -7.57 29.99
N GLY A 350 16.60 -7.88 31.18
CA GLY A 350 15.99 -6.87 32.07
C GLY A 350 14.67 -6.34 31.53
N ALA A 351 13.80 -7.24 31.03
CA ALA A 351 12.46 -6.93 30.57
C ALA A 351 11.40 -7.39 31.58
N ASP A 352 10.21 -6.80 31.52
CA ASP A 352 9.09 -7.11 32.41
C ASP A 352 8.27 -8.30 31.89
N VAL A 353 8.13 -8.41 30.57
CA VAL A 353 7.40 -9.50 29.89
C VAL A 353 8.19 -10.06 28.70
N SER A 354 7.79 -11.23 28.22
CA SER A 354 8.45 -11.86 27.07
C SER A 354 7.53 -12.75 26.27
N VAL A 355 7.95 -13.05 25.04
CA VAL A 355 7.39 -14.15 24.23
C VAL A 355 8.47 -15.09 23.72
#